data_AF-A0A2A6NYM5-F1
#
_entry.id   AF-A0A2A6NYM5-F1
#
_cell.length_a   1.000
_cell.length_b   1.000
_cell.length_c   1.000
_cell.angle_alpha   90.00
_cell.angle_beta   90.00
_cell.angle_gamma   90.00
#
_symmetry.space_group_name_H-M   'P 1'
#
loop_
_entity.id
_entity.type
_entity.pdbx_description
1 polymer ?
#
loop_
_entity_poly.entity_id
_entity_poly.type
_entity_poly.pdbx_seq_one_letter_code
_entity_poly.pdbx_strand_id
1 'polypeptide(L)'
;MARHASLAEQLSAFRRYVTTPDHDPEPISTNWTVTPANDNNPEEVAELRHERKRIVTPSVAEIMRHVKEGDVERNDAGQIVRIGKLRFSDGKQTEKAYRLTIDGKIEQYDARMPTGAMLGTRDKVDTALGGAENPQEVTESNIYFAEMLDTRQHKYVTGKKFRGERVKTTREETKRELAEAYSNTDMTKVTFIHYPDGLPCGSAKVADSFLGMQKTTCSGGGSTMWQDIVSEREERKEWLDAVGNMANDHLEILTMSAKASSLKQIGIARGYKGQYAIEAGRRLLVAANDNFQQAMELANYAKDPKTT
;
A
#
# COMPACT_ATOMS: atom_id res chain seq x y z
N MET A 1 24.67 -8.97 -18.93
CA MET A 1 23.72 -9.72 -18.07
C MET A 1 24.15 -9.53 -16.62
N ALA A 2 23.32 -8.87 -15.81
CA ALA A 2 23.63 -8.48 -14.44
C ALA A 2 23.69 -9.71 -13.52
N ARG A 3 24.86 -10.36 -13.47
CA ARG A 3 25.16 -11.39 -12.49
C ARG A 3 25.37 -10.68 -11.16
N HIS A 4 24.65 -11.10 -10.13
CA HIS A 4 24.62 -10.56 -8.76
C HIS A 4 23.54 -9.49 -8.47
N ALA A 5 22.27 -9.82 -8.75
CA ALA A 5 21.21 -9.39 -7.84
C ALA A 5 21.47 -10.00 -6.45
N SER A 6 21.13 -9.27 -5.38
CA SER A 6 21.35 -9.78 -4.02
C SER A 6 20.51 -11.04 -3.80
N LEU A 7 21.01 -12.01 -3.02
CA LEU A 7 20.27 -13.25 -2.71
C LEU A 7 18.87 -12.95 -2.12
N ALA A 8 18.70 -11.81 -1.46
CA ALA A 8 17.43 -11.34 -0.94
C ALA A 8 16.43 -10.93 -2.04
N GLU A 9 16.89 -10.33 -3.14
CA GLU A 9 16.05 -10.01 -4.30
C GLU A 9 15.65 -11.28 -5.07
N GLN A 10 16.56 -12.25 -5.16
CA GLN A 10 16.33 -13.52 -5.83
C GLN A 10 15.29 -14.40 -5.11
N LEU A 11 15.25 -14.36 -3.77
CA LEU A 11 14.28 -15.10 -2.95
C LEU A 11 12.97 -14.34 -2.70
N SER A 12 12.73 -13.22 -3.38
CA SER A 12 11.53 -12.40 -3.16
C SER A 12 10.22 -13.14 -3.49
N ALA A 13 10.21 -13.94 -4.56
CA ALA A 13 9.07 -14.77 -4.94
C ALA A 13 8.77 -15.85 -3.88
N PHE A 14 9.82 -16.52 -3.38
CA PHE A 14 9.69 -17.51 -2.31
C PHE A 14 9.20 -16.88 -1.00
N ARG A 15 9.70 -15.69 -0.67
CA ARG A 15 9.23 -14.94 0.51
C ARG A 15 7.75 -14.57 0.41
N ARG A 16 7.30 -14.12 -0.76
CA ARG A 16 5.87 -13.83 -1.00
C ARG A 16 5.04 -15.07 -0.75
N TYR A 17 5.39 -16.20 -1.37
CA TYR A 17 4.70 -17.48 -1.18
C TYR A 17 4.54 -17.87 0.30
N VAL A 18 5.62 -17.76 1.10
CA VAL A 18 5.57 -18.10 2.54
C VAL A 18 4.66 -17.14 3.33
N THR A 19 4.56 -15.88 2.92
CA THR A 19 3.79 -14.86 3.63
C THR A 19 2.34 -14.75 3.19
N THR A 20 1.99 -15.27 2.00
CA THR A 20 0.61 -15.25 1.51
C THR A 20 -0.22 -16.25 2.31
N PRO A 21 -1.36 -15.85 2.90
CA PRO A 21 -2.26 -16.78 3.59
C PRO A 21 -2.68 -17.93 2.66
N ASP A 22 -2.64 -19.17 3.17
CA ASP A 22 -2.92 -20.37 2.38
C ASP A 22 -4.41 -20.48 1.94
N HIS A 23 -5.26 -19.65 2.53
CA HIS A 23 -6.70 -19.54 2.28
C HIS A 23 -7.04 -18.10 1.91
N ASP A 24 -7.93 -17.94 0.93
CA ASP A 24 -8.66 -16.68 0.77
C ASP A 24 -9.37 -16.42 2.11
N PRO A 25 -9.23 -15.23 2.72
CA PRO A 25 -9.93 -14.94 3.96
C PRO A 25 -11.42 -15.16 3.72
N GLU A 26 -12.03 -16.04 4.51
CA GLU A 26 -13.47 -16.28 4.41
C GLU A 26 -14.18 -14.93 4.47
N PRO A 27 -15.04 -14.61 3.49
CA PRO A 27 -15.72 -13.33 3.49
C PRO A 27 -16.48 -13.22 4.80
N ILE A 28 -16.24 -12.13 5.54
CA ILE A 28 -16.93 -11.86 6.80
C ILE A 28 -18.43 -11.77 6.48
N SER A 29 -19.14 -12.88 6.65
CA SER A 29 -20.57 -12.97 6.43
C SER A 29 -21.27 -12.68 7.76
N THR A 30 -22.21 -11.75 7.74
CA THR A 30 -23.13 -11.55 8.86
C THR A 30 -24.34 -12.47 8.68
N ASN A 31 -24.95 -12.95 9.77
CA ASN A 31 -26.11 -13.85 9.75
C ASN A 31 -27.42 -13.19 9.27
N TRP A 32 -27.33 -12.02 8.65
CA TRP A 32 -28.47 -11.28 8.12
C TRP A 32 -28.57 -11.59 6.64
N THR A 33 -29.60 -12.35 6.25
CA THR A 33 -29.93 -12.63 4.85
C THR A 33 -30.34 -11.33 4.16
N VAL A 34 -29.36 -10.64 3.58
CA VAL A 34 -29.60 -9.75 2.45
C VAL A 34 -28.97 -10.45 1.27
N THR A 35 -29.78 -11.22 0.53
CA THR A 35 -29.41 -11.65 -0.82
C THR A 35 -28.93 -10.41 -1.58
N PRO A 36 -27.66 -10.33 -1.98
CA PRO A 36 -27.23 -9.27 -2.87
C PRO A 36 -28.01 -9.47 -4.17
N ALA A 37 -28.70 -8.43 -4.63
CA ALA A 37 -29.26 -8.38 -5.97
C ALA A 37 -28.10 -8.33 -6.98
N ASN A 38 -27.42 -9.46 -7.15
CA ASN A 38 -26.40 -9.63 -8.17
C ASN A 38 -27.09 -10.15 -9.44
N ASP A 39 -27.99 -9.32 -10.00
CA ASP A 39 -28.68 -9.55 -11.27
C ASP A 39 -27.81 -9.12 -12.47
N ASN A 40 -26.50 -8.93 -12.26
CA ASN A 40 -25.59 -8.55 -13.34
C ASN A 40 -25.40 -9.75 -14.28
N ASN A 41 -25.95 -9.64 -15.49
CA ASN A 41 -25.78 -10.64 -16.54
C ASN A 41 -24.28 -10.75 -16.89
N PRO A 42 -23.64 -11.93 -16.76
CA PRO A 42 -22.21 -12.09 -17.00
C PRO A 42 -21.78 -11.72 -18.42
N GLU A 43 -22.69 -11.80 -19.40
CA GLU A 43 -22.43 -11.36 -20.78
C GLU A 43 -22.30 -9.83 -20.91
N GLU A 44 -23.01 -9.05 -20.10
CA GLU A 44 -22.92 -7.58 -20.09
C GLU A 44 -21.62 -7.09 -19.41
N VAL A 45 -21.12 -7.84 -18.42
CA VAL A 45 -19.90 -7.50 -17.67
C VAL A 45 -18.62 -7.91 -18.43
N ALA A 46 -18.70 -8.91 -19.32
CA ALA A 46 -17.55 -9.41 -20.06
C ALA A 46 -16.92 -8.39 -21.04
N GLU A 47 -17.73 -7.47 -21.57
CA GLU A 47 -17.26 -6.43 -22.52
C GLU A 47 -16.97 -5.07 -21.87
N LEU A 48 -17.31 -4.89 -20.59
CA LEU A 48 -17.00 -3.69 -19.82
C LEU A 48 -15.49 -3.63 -19.56
N ARG A 49 -14.76 -3.00 -20.47
CA ARG A 49 -13.40 -2.52 -20.18
C ARG A 49 -13.50 -1.55 -19.01
N HIS A 50 -13.06 -1.98 -17.82
CA HIS A 50 -13.13 -1.14 -16.63
C HIS A 50 -12.26 0.11 -16.80
N GLU A 51 -12.91 1.23 -17.09
CA GLU A 51 -12.26 2.52 -17.29
C GLU A 51 -11.69 3.02 -15.97
N ARG A 52 -10.37 3.22 -15.92
CA ARG A 52 -9.72 3.88 -14.79
C ARG A 52 -9.91 5.38 -14.94
N LYS A 53 -10.53 6.03 -13.97
CA LYS A 53 -10.53 7.50 -13.94
C LYS A 53 -9.11 7.96 -13.63
N ARG A 54 -8.51 8.64 -14.59
CA ARG A 54 -7.23 9.32 -14.38
C ARG A 54 -7.52 10.75 -13.96
N ILE A 55 -7.17 11.08 -12.72
CA ILE A 55 -7.27 12.44 -12.23
C ILE A 55 -5.96 13.14 -12.56
N VAL A 56 -6.04 14.06 -13.51
CA VAL A 56 -4.96 15.01 -13.81
C VAL A 56 -5.11 16.22 -12.89
N THR A 57 -4.09 16.50 -12.09
CA THR A 57 -4.00 17.71 -11.24
C THR A 57 -2.94 18.65 -11.83
N PRO A 58 -3.22 19.95 -12.00
CA PRO A 58 -4.48 20.64 -11.75
C PRO A 58 -5.58 20.26 -12.75
N SER A 59 -6.85 20.32 -12.31
CA SER A 59 -7.99 20.03 -13.17
C SER A 59 -8.21 21.15 -14.20
N VAL A 60 -8.88 20.84 -15.32
CA VAL A 60 -9.22 21.85 -16.35
C VAL A 60 -9.99 23.03 -15.75
N ALA A 61 -10.94 22.78 -14.85
CA ALA A 61 -11.69 23.82 -14.17
C ALA A 61 -10.79 24.74 -13.30
N GLU A 62 -9.82 24.15 -12.60
CA GLU A 62 -8.86 24.90 -11.80
C GLU A 62 -7.89 25.72 -12.66
N ILE A 63 -7.48 25.17 -13.81
CA ILE A 63 -6.67 25.89 -14.80
C ILE A 63 -7.44 27.12 -15.28
N MET A 64 -8.68 26.95 -15.72
CA MET A 64 -9.51 28.03 -16.23
C MET A 64 -9.80 29.10 -15.17
N ARG A 65 -10.00 28.71 -13.90
CA ARG A 65 -10.15 29.66 -12.79
C ARG A 65 -8.90 30.53 -12.64
N HIS A 66 -7.71 29.92 -12.62
CA HIS A 66 -6.46 30.67 -12.49
C HIS A 66 -6.15 31.53 -13.72
N VAL A 67 -6.53 31.11 -14.93
CA VAL A 67 -6.39 31.94 -16.12
C VAL A 67 -7.29 33.18 -16.07
N LYS A 68 -8.50 33.05 -15.49
CA LYS A 68 -9.45 34.16 -15.38
C LYS A 68 -9.10 35.17 -14.29
N GLU A 69 -8.62 34.70 -13.14
CA GLU A 69 -8.47 35.51 -11.91
C GLU A 69 -7.02 35.70 -11.46
N GLY A 70 -6.08 34.92 -12.00
CA GLY A 70 -4.71 34.87 -11.51
C GLY A 70 -3.81 35.95 -12.12
N ASP A 71 -2.93 36.49 -11.29
CA ASP A 71 -1.86 37.38 -11.75
C ASP A 71 -0.89 36.65 -12.68
N VAL A 72 -0.55 37.32 -13.79
CA VAL A 72 0.36 36.81 -14.82
C VAL A 72 1.76 37.35 -14.58
N GLU A 73 2.69 36.48 -14.25
CA GLU A 73 4.12 36.82 -14.15
C GLU A 73 4.85 36.43 -15.43
N ARG A 74 5.64 37.36 -15.97
CA ARG A 74 6.45 37.16 -17.17
C ARG A 74 7.93 37.30 -16.85
N ASN A 75 8.75 36.52 -17.55
CA ASN A 75 10.21 36.65 -17.52
C ASN A 75 10.66 37.82 -18.41
N ASP A 76 11.95 38.18 -18.36
CA ASP A 76 12.59 39.23 -19.17
C ASP A 76 12.43 38.98 -20.69
N ALA A 77 12.31 37.71 -21.09
CA ALA A 77 12.03 37.30 -22.47
C ALA A 77 10.54 37.40 -22.87
N GLY A 78 9.67 37.92 -22.00
CA GLY A 78 8.22 38.04 -22.23
C GLY A 78 7.43 36.74 -22.10
N GLN A 79 8.09 35.63 -21.74
CA GLN A 79 7.46 34.32 -21.53
C GLN A 79 6.67 34.30 -20.23
N ILE A 80 5.51 33.64 -20.22
CA ILE A 80 4.68 33.50 -19.02
C ILE A 80 5.26 32.38 -18.15
N VAL A 81 5.72 32.73 -16.94
CA VAL A 81 6.33 31.77 -15.98
C VAL A 81 5.30 31.30 -14.95
N ARG A 82 4.35 32.17 -14.60
CA ARG A 82 3.32 31.88 -13.58
C ARG A 82 1.99 32.53 -13.93
N ILE A 83 0.91 31.80 -13.69
CA ILE A 83 -0.45 32.35 -13.66
C ILE A 83 -1.11 31.89 -12.36
N GLY A 84 -1.22 32.78 -11.38
CA GLY A 84 -1.69 32.43 -10.04
C GLY A 84 -0.84 31.31 -9.40
N LYS A 85 -1.42 30.11 -9.22
CA LYS A 85 -0.73 28.92 -8.70
C LYS A 85 -0.12 28.02 -9.80
N LEU A 86 -0.48 28.24 -11.06
CA LEU A 86 0.04 27.48 -12.20
C LEU A 86 1.46 27.95 -12.52
N ARG A 87 2.35 27.01 -12.77
CA ARG A 87 3.74 27.28 -13.17
C ARG A 87 3.96 26.75 -14.57
N PHE A 88 4.68 27.52 -15.37
CA PHE A 88 5.02 27.17 -16.74
C PHE A 88 6.53 27.14 -16.93
N SER A 89 6.97 26.33 -17.89
CA SER A 89 8.38 26.18 -18.18
C SER A 89 8.90 27.26 -19.11
N ASP A 90 10.09 27.77 -18.83
CA ASP A 90 10.87 28.68 -19.68
C ASP A 90 11.84 27.90 -20.59
N GLY A 91 11.64 26.57 -20.72
CA GLY A 91 12.53 25.71 -21.48
C GLY A 91 13.84 25.35 -20.77
N LYS A 92 14.04 25.78 -19.52
CA LYS A 92 15.22 25.45 -18.69
C LYS A 92 14.91 24.45 -17.57
N GLN A 93 13.65 24.35 -17.13
CA GLN A 93 13.28 23.42 -16.07
C GLN A 93 13.24 21.96 -16.57
N THR A 94 13.49 21.03 -15.65
CA THR A 94 13.38 19.59 -15.87
C THR A 94 12.31 19.00 -14.94
N GLU A 95 11.63 17.96 -15.42
CA GLU A 95 10.72 17.15 -14.61
C GLU A 95 11.09 15.67 -14.66
N LYS A 96 10.73 14.95 -13.60
CA LYS A 96 10.92 13.51 -13.53
C LYS A 96 9.94 12.83 -14.49
N ALA A 97 10.47 12.17 -15.50
CA ALA A 97 9.72 11.38 -16.46
C ALA A 97 10.19 9.93 -16.45
N TYR A 98 9.42 9.05 -17.08
CA TYR A 98 9.78 7.66 -17.27
C TYR A 98 9.98 7.39 -18.76
N ARG A 99 11.06 6.69 -19.11
CA ARG A 99 11.30 6.20 -20.47
C ARG A 99 11.45 4.68 -20.46
N LEU A 100 11.02 4.06 -21.56
CA LEU A 100 11.39 2.68 -21.87
C LEU A 100 12.82 2.67 -22.39
N THR A 101 13.67 1.89 -21.72
CA THR A 101 15.02 1.59 -22.22
C THR A 101 14.95 0.53 -23.32
N ILE A 102 16.03 0.39 -24.09
CA ILE A 102 16.15 -0.62 -25.17
C ILE A 102 15.88 -2.04 -24.64
N ASP A 103 16.19 -2.30 -23.37
CA ASP A 103 15.95 -3.57 -22.69
C ASP A 103 14.49 -3.76 -22.20
N GLY A 104 13.57 -2.85 -22.55
CA GLY A 104 12.17 -2.91 -22.14
C GLY A 104 11.91 -2.50 -20.67
N LYS A 105 12.94 -2.04 -19.94
CA LYS A 105 12.78 -1.59 -18.55
C LYS A 105 12.37 -0.13 -18.46
N ILE A 106 11.56 0.20 -17.47
CA ILE A 106 11.13 1.57 -17.18
C ILE A 106 12.21 2.25 -16.32
N GLU A 107 12.84 3.29 -16.86
CA GLU A 107 13.85 4.09 -16.16
C GLU A 107 13.32 5.50 -15.90
N GLN A 108 13.54 6.01 -14.68
CA GLN A 108 13.23 7.40 -14.34
C GLN A 108 14.38 8.32 -14.78
N TYR A 109 14.07 9.37 -15.53
CA TYR A 109 15.04 10.35 -16.00
C TYR A 109 14.51 11.77 -15.86
N ASP A 110 15.42 12.75 -15.90
CA ASP A 110 15.07 14.18 -15.89
C ASP A 110 14.84 14.66 -17.32
N ALA A 111 13.59 14.79 -17.72
CA ALA A 111 13.20 15.31 -19.02
C ALA A 111 13.19 16.84 -19.00
N ARG A 112 13.83 17.46 -19.99
CA ARG A 112 13.77 18.91 -20.18
C ARG A 112 12.41 19.31 -20.74
N MET A 113 11.71 20.19 -20.03
CA MET A 113 10.37 20.61 -20.41
C MET A 113 10.43 21.68 -21.51
N PRO A 114 9.55 21.65 -22.52
CA PRO A 114 9.50 22.67 -23.56
C PRO A 114 8.93 23.98 -23.01
N THR A 115 9.28 25.11 -23.64
CA THR A 115 8.75 26.43 -23.28
C THR A 115 7.22 26.46 -23.32
N GLY A 116 6.59 26.93 -22.25
CA GLY A 116 5.13 26.97 -22.09
C GLY A 116 4.50 25.69 -21.53
N ALA A 117 5.27 24.62 -21.30
CA ALA A 117 4.74 23.42 -20.66
C ALA A 117 4.35 23.70 -19.21
N MET A 118 3.20 23.21 -18.78
CA MET A 118 2.76 23.32 -17.40
C MET A 118 3.59 22.39 -16.51
N LEU A 119 4.14 22.95 -15.44
CA LEU A 119 4.97 22.24 -14.46
C LEU A 119 4.13 21.78 -13.27
N GLY A 120 4.52 20.67 -12.67
CA GLY A 120 3.93 20.10 -11.47
C GLY A 120 2.64 19.32 -11.72
N THR A 121 2.34 18.99 -12.98
CA THR A 121 1.21 18.13 -13.32
C THR A 121 1.38 16.74 -12.74
N ARG A 122 0.34 16.25 -12.07
CA ARG A 122 0.31 14.89 -11.52
C ARG A 122 -0.84 14.14 -12.15
N ASP A 123 -0.51 13.05 -12.82
CA ASP A 123 -1.48 12.03 -13.20
C ASP A 123 -1.56 11.02 -12.05
N LYS A 124 -2.72 10.98 -11.38
CA LYS A 124 -3.02 9.94 -10.40
C LYS A 124 -4.09 9.04 -10.99
N VAL A 125 -3.80 7.75 -11.03
CA VAL A 125 -4.83 6.73 -11.22
C VAL A 125 -5.73 6.79 -10.00
N ASP A 126 -6.98 7.19 -10.19
CA ASP A 126 -7.99 7.16 -9.15
C ASP A 126 -8.40 5.71 -8.87
N THR A 127 -9.04 5.53 -7.72
CA THR A 127 -9.83 4.34 -7.40
C THR A 127 -10.78 3.99 -8.54
N ALA A 128 -11.07 2.71 -8.73
CA ALA A 128 -11.94 2.25 -9.81
C ALA A 128 -13.33 2.92 -9.74
N LEU A 129 -13.88 3.25 -10.91
CA LEU A 129 -15.25 3.73 -11.02
C LEU A 129 -16.18 2.64 -10.47
N GLY A 130 -16.89 2.92 -9.37
CA GLY A 130 -17.85 1.98 -8.76
C GLY A 130 -17.95 2.02 -7.23
N GLY A 131 -17.04 2.71 -6.53
CA GLY A 131 -17.04 2.77 -5.06
C GLY A 131 -16.57 4.11 -4.50
N ALA A 132 -16.98 5.22 -5.13
CA ALA A 132 -16.64 6.54 -4.61
C ALA A 132 -17.28 6.71 -3.22
N GLU A 133 -16.46 6.90 -2.18
CA GLU A 133 -16.95 7.34 -0.87
C GLU A 133 -17.66 8.67 -1.08
N ASN A 134 -19.00 8.66 -1.01
CA ASN A 134 -19.78 9.87 -1.09
C ASN A 134 -19.50 10.70 0.19
N PRO A 135 -18.94 11.91 0.10
CA PRO A 135 -18.66 12.72 1.29
C PRO A 135 -19.91 13.01 2.12
N GLN A 136 -21.08 12.99 1.47
CA GLN A 136 -22.37 13.17 2.12
C GLN A 136 -22.76 11.97 2.99
N GLU A 137 -22.52 10.74 2.53
CA GLU A 137 -22.77 9.52 3.32
C GLU A 137 -21.91 9.47 4.57
N VAL A 138 -20.65 9.92 4.48
CA VAL A 138 -19.77 10.06 5.66
C VAL A 138 -20.35 11.04 6.67
N THR A 139 -20.88 12.16 6.19
CA THR A 139 -21.46 13.20 7.04
C THR A 139 -22.74 12.71 7.71
N GLU A 140 -23.64 12.08 6.96
CA GLU A 140 -24.90 11.51 7.46
C GLU A 140 -24.64 10.38 8.47
N SER A 141 -23.67 9.50 8.19
CA SER A 141 -23.24 8.46 9.14
C SER A 141 -22.72 9.06 10.44
N ASN A 142 -21.90 10.10 10.36
CA ASN A 142 -21.36 10.76 11.55
C ASN A 142 -22.45 11.49 12.37
N ILE A 143 -23.46 12.05 11.72
CA ILE A 143 -24.63 12.64 12.38
C ILE A 143 -25.45 11.55 13.10
N TYR A 144 -25.70 10.43 12.43
CA TYR A 144 -26.40 9.29 13.03
C TYR A 144 -25.75 8.81 14.33
N PHE A 145 -24.42 8.64 14.36
CA PHE A 145 -23.72 8.25 15.58
C PHE A 145 -23.76 9.33 16.68
N ALA A 146 -23.74 10.60 16.30
CA ALA A 146 -23.84 11.71 17.25
C ALA A 146 -25.22 11.74 17.93
N GLU A 147 -26.29 11.58 17.15
CA GLU A 147 -27.67 11.51 17.64
C GLU A 147 -27.91 10.25 18.48
N MET A 148 -27.40 9.09 18.03
CA MET A 148 -27.61 7.82 18.73
C MET A 148 -26.95 7.77 20.11
N LEU A 149 -25.78 8.39 20.27
CA LEU A 149 -25.03 8.40 21.54
C LEU A 149 -25.28 9.67 22.38
N ASP A 150 -26.15 10.57 21.92
CA ASP A 150 -26.40 11.88 22.54
C ASP A 150 -25.09 12.67 22.78
N THR A 151 -24.25 12.71 21.74
CA THR A 151 -22.92 13.33 21.80
C THR A 151 -22.79 14.48 20.82
N ARG A 152 -21.76 15.31 21.02
CA ARG A 152 -21.42 16.37 20.06
C ARG A 152 -21.06 15.77 18.69
N GLN A 153 -21.49 16.48 17.63
CA GLN A 153 -21.13 16.15 16.26
C GLN A 153 -19.62 15.90 16.08
N HIS A 154 -19.32 14.81 15.37
CA HIS A 154 -17.96 14.40 15.08
C HIS A 154 -17.19 15.45 14.30
N LYS A 155 -15.92 15.62 14.66
CA LYS A 155 -15.00 16.47 13.94
C LYS A 155 -13.70 15.71 13.71
N TYR A 156 -13.41 15.37 12.47
CA TYR A 156 -12.12 14.77 12.14
C TYR A 156 -10.98 15.75 12.42
N VAL A 157 -10.00 15.29 13.20
CA VAL A 157 -8.77 16.02 13.47
C VAL A 157 -7.62 15.23 12.86
N THR A 158 -7.01 15.77 11.81
CA THR A 158 -5.84 15.17 11.18
C THR A 158 -4.71 15.05 12.21
N GLY A 159 -4.26 13.81 12.46
CA GLY A 159 -3.15 13.54 13.35
C GLY A 159 -1.91 14.32 12.94
N LYS A 160 -1.39 15.17 13.84
CA LYS A 160 -0.10 15.81 13.63
C LYS A 160 1.00 14.87 14.12
N LYS A 161 2.04 14.66 13.32
CA LYS A 161 3.24 13.96 13.79
C LYS A 161 3.82 14.73 14.97
N PHE A 162 3.94 14.08 16.12
CA PHE A 162 4.65 14.64 17.28
C PHE A 162 6.09 14.96 16.86
N ARG A 163 6.50 16.23 17.03
CA ARG A 163 7.84 16.72 16.66
C ARG A 163 8.79 16.85 17.85
N GLY A 164 8.37 16.44 19.04
CA GLY A 164 9.21 16.49 20.24
C GLY A 164 10.06 15.24 20.41
N GLU A 165 11.00 15.31 21.35
CA GLU A 165 11.78 14.16 21.80
C GLU A 165 10.85 13.16 22.50
N ARG A 166 10.95 11.88 22.11
CA ARG A 166 10.18 10.81 22.75
C ARG A 166 10.87 10.42 24.06
N VAL A 167 10.35 10.90 25.17
CA VAL A 167 10.79 10.46 26.51
C VAL A 167 10.34 9.02 26.71
N LYS A 168 11.30 8.11 26.93
CA LYS A 168 11.04 6.72 27.26
C LYS A 168 10.94 6.58 28.77
N THR A 169 9.79 6.90 29.34
CA THR A 169 9.50 6.64 30.75
C THR A 169 8.85 5.26 30.91
N THR A 170 9.25 4.55 31.95
CA THR A 170 8.62 3.27 32.32
C THR A 170 7.30 3.50 33.06
N ARG A 171 6.43 2.49 33.08
CA ARG A 171 5.12 2.57 33.75
C ARG A 171 5.26 2.88 35.25
N GLU A 172 6.30 2.37 35.90
CA GLU A 172 6.53 2.59 37.33
C GLU A 172 6.96 4.04 37.63
N GLU A 173 7.85 4.59 36.81
CA GLU A 173 8.30 5.98 36.89
C GLU A 173 7.11 6.94 36.72
N THR A 174 6.28 6.74 35.68
CA THR A 174 5.09 7.59 35.47
C THR A 174 4.10 7.54 36.62
N LYS A 175 3.94 6.38 37.28
CA LYS A 175 3.06 6.24 38.45
C LYS A 175 3.61 7.00 39.65
N ARG A 176 4.93 7.00 39.84
CA ARG A 176 5.60 7.74 40.91
C ARG A 176 5.52 9.25 40.69
N GLU A 177 5.80 9.71 39.48
CA GLU A 177 5.67 11.13 39.10
C GLU A 177 4.25 11.64 39.31
N LEU A 178 3.25 10.84 38.92
CA LEU A 178 1.85 11.16 39.16
C LEU A 178 1.56 11.27 40.66
N ALA A 179 2.00 10.32 41.49
CA ALA A 179 1.79 10.36 42.93
C ALA A 179 2.44 11.60 43.58
N GLU A 180 3.67 11.94 43.16
CA GLU A 180 4.38 13.14 43.62
C GLU A 180 3.67 14.43 43.20
N ALA A 181 3.16 14.49 41.98
CA ALA A 181 2.35 15.61 41.51
C ALA A 181 1.07 15.78 42.35
N TYR A 182 0.36 14.69 42.65
CA TYR A 182 -0.83 14.75 43.50
C TYR A 182 -0.51 15.18 44.93
N SER A 183 0.63 14.78 45.51
CA SER A 183 1.01 15.22 46.85
C SER A 183 1.42 16.70 46.91
N ASN A 184 2.00 17.22 45.84
CA ASN A 184 2.45 18.61 45.76
C ASN A 184 1.32 19.59 45.37
N THR A 185 0.24 19.10 44.77
CA THR A 185 -0.84 19.94 44.26
C THR A 185 -2.04 19.94 45.21
N ASP A 186 -2.46 21.13 45.63
CA ASP A 186 -3.70 21.33 46.39
C ASP A 186 -4.91 21.11 45.47
N MET A 187 -5.44 19.89 45.46
CA MET A 187 -6.55 19.47 44.60
C MET A 187 -7.83 20.27 44.83
N THR A 188 -7.98 20.97 45.97
CA THR A 188 -9.16 21.80 46.25
C THR A 188 -9.22 23.06 45.40
N LYS A 189 -8.08 23.50 44.85
CA LYS A 189 -7.97 24.68 43.96
C LYS A 189 -8.04 24.32 42.48
N VAL A 190 -8.02 23.02 42.15
CA VAL A 190 -8.08 22.55 40.76
C VAL A 190 -9.53 22.60 40.28
N THR A 191 -9.77 23.40 39.24
CA THR A 191 -11.06 23.47 38.56
C THR A 191 -11.10 22.43 37.46
N PHE A 192 -11.99 21.45 37.59
CA PHE A 192 -12.21 20.43 36.57
C PHE A 192 -13.19 20.93 35.52
N ILE A 193 -12.67 21.33 34.36
CA ILE A 193 -13.50 21.65 33.19
C ILE A 193 -13.94 20.32 32.56
N HIS A 194 -15.22 19.97 32.78
CA HIS A 194 -15.83 18.82 32.12
C HIS A 194 -16.28 19.27 30.72
N TYR A 195 -15.74 18.61 29.70
CA TYR A 195 -16.19 18.79 28.33
C TYR A 195 -17.43 17.93 28.09
N PRO A 196 -18.34 18.35 27.20
CA PRO A 196 -19.47 17.52 26.80
C PRO A 196 -18.98 16.23 26.14
N ASP A 197 -19.79 15.18 26.26
CA ASP A 197 -19.49 13.89 25.65
C ASP A 197 -19.36 14.04 24.12
N GLY A 198 -18.34 13.39 23.56
CA GLY A 198 -17.94 13.58 22.17
C GLY A 198 -17.42 12.30 21.53
N LEU A 199 -17.53 12.25 20.22
CA LEU A 199 -17.08 11.12 19.40
C LEU A 199 -15.56 11.14 19.16
N PRO A 200 -14.94 9.98 18.96
CA PRO A 200 -13.52 9.87 18.66
C PRO A 200 -13.14 10.57 17.35
N CYS A 201 -12.24 11.56 17.42
CA CYS A 201 -11.88 12.44 16.31
C CYS A 201 -10.77 11.89 15.37
N GLY A 202 -10.36 10.62 15.56
CA GLY A 202 -9.15 10.06 14.95
C GLY A 202 -9.28 9.60 13.49
N SER A 203 -10.50 9.27 13.06
CA SER A 203 -10.85 8.86 11.69
C SER A 203 -11.86 9.82 11.07
N ALA A 204 -11.94 9.87 9.75
CA ALA A 204 -12.95 10.68 9.04
C ALA A 204 -14.36 10.11 9.25
N LYS A 205 -14.49 8.78 9.32
CA LYS A 205 -15.73 8.04 9.60
C LYS A 205 -15.74 7.60 11.07
N VAL A 206 -16.76 8.00 11.82
CA VAL A 206 -16.96 7.57 13.22
C VAL A 206 -17.16 6.07 13.32
N ALA A 207 -17.81 5.47 12.30
CA ALA A 207 -18.08 4.05 12.21
C ALA A 207 -16.83 3.17 12.39
N ASP A 208 -15.65 3.65 11.99
CA ASP A 208 -14.38 2.92 12.14
C ASP A 208 -14.02 2.64 13.61
N SER A 209 -14.54 3.44 14.55
CA SER A 209 -14.36 3.23 15.98
C SER A 209 -15.36 2.22 16.57
N PHE A 210 -16.42 1.88 15.83
CA PHE A 210 -17.51 1.00 16.26
C PHE A 210 -17.62 -0.21 15.32
N LEU A 211 -16.60 -1.06 15.33
CA LEU A 211 -16.49 -2.23 14.43
C LEU A 211 -17.76 -3.12 14.44
N GLY A 212 -18.40 -3.27 15.60
CA GLY A 212 -19.63 -4.06 15.75
C GLY A 212 -20.91 -3.40 15.21
N MET A 213 -20.85 -2.11 14.87
CA MET A 213 -21.97 -1.32 14.34
C MET A 213 -21.78 -0.96 12.87
N GLN A 214 -20.63 -1.31 12.29
CA GLN A 214 -20.37 -1.11 10.89
C GLN A 214 -21.10 -2.18 10.08
N LYS A 215 -22.13 -1.77 9.34
CA LYS A 215 -22.68 -2.59 8.27
C LYS A 215 -21.72 -2.46 7.08
N THR A 216 -20.72 -3.34 7.02
CA THR A 216 -19.93 -3.49 5.80
C THR A 216 -20.85 -4.06 4.71
N THR A 217 -20.60 -3.69 3.46
CA THR A 217 -21.18 -4.43 2.35
C THR A 217 -20.70 -5.88 2.50
N CYS A 218 -21.62 -6.85 2.41
CA CYS A 218 -21.28 -8.29 2.40
C CYS A 218 -20.46 -8.70 1.15
N SER A 219 -20.02 -7.71 0.37
CA SER A 219 -19.11 -7.81 -0.75
C SER A 219 -18.37 -6.47 -0.87
N GLY A 220 -17.07 -6.45 -0.59
CA GLY A 220 -16.19 -5.37 -1.03
C GLY A 220 -15.93 -4.24 -0.04
N GLY A 221 -15.25 -4.55 1.08
CA GLY A 221 -14.25 -3.63 1.60
C GLY A 221 -13.03 -3.73 0.70
N GLY A 222 -12.94 -2.86 -0.32
CA GLY A 222 -11.81 -2.81 -1.26
C GLY A 222 -11.39 -4.19 -1.76
N SER A 223 -12.24 -4.86 -2.54
CA SER A 223 -11.86 -6.13 -3.16
C SER A 223 -10.49 -5.96 -3.82
N THR A 224 -9.51 -6.78 -3.44
CA THR A 224 -8.40 -7.12 -4.33
C THR A 224 -9.04 -7.36 -5.69
N MET A 225 -8.70 -6.51 -6.66
CA MET A 225 -9.40 -6.57 -7.94
C MET A 225 -9.23 -7.97 -8.50
N TRP A 226 -10.22 -8.52 -9.19
CA TRP A 226 -10.10 -9.85 -9.82
C TRP A 226 -8.82 -9.97 -10.67
N GLN A 227 -8.31 -8.86 -11.21
CA GLN A 227 -7.02 -8.77 -11.91
C GLN A 227 -5.82 -9.05 -10.99
N ASP A 228 -5.81 -8.56 -9.75
CA ASP A 228 -4.79 -8.87 -8.75
C ASP A 228 -4.93 -10.34 -8.35
N ILE A 229 -6.16 -10.84 -8.17
CA ILE A 229 -6.43 -12.26 -7.86
C ILE A 229 -6.01 -13.18 -9.02
N VAL A 230 -6.22 -12.79 -10.28
CA VAL A 230 -5.79 -13.54 -11.47
C VAL A 230 -4.29 -13.48 -11.64
N SER A 231 -3.68 -12.31 -11.42
CA SER A 231 -2.21 -12.16 -11.47
C SER A 231 -1.57 -13.00 -10.37
N GLU A 232 -2.10 -12.96 -9.15
CA GLU A 232 -1.67 -13.81 -8.04
C GLU A 232 -1.91 -15.30 -8.32
N ARG A 233 -3.00 -15.65 -9.00
CA ARG A 233 -3.28 -17.03 -9.42
C ARG A 233 -2.31 -17.52 -10.49
N GLU A 234 -1.96 -16.67 -11.45
CA GLU A 234 -0.93 -16.96 -12.46
C GLU A 234 0.45 -17.08 -11.82
N GLU A 235 0.84 -16.14 -10.95
CA GLU A 235 2.09 -16.20 -10.17
C GLU A 235 2.14 -17.47 -9.30
N ARG A 236 1.03 -17.87 -8.66
CA ARG A 236 0.92 -19.10 -7.87
C ARG A 236 1.05 -20.34 -8.74
N LYS A 237 0.47 -20.34 -9.94
CA LYS A 237 0.58 -21.45 -10.89
C LYS A 237 2.03 -21.59 -11.40
N GLU A 238 2.66 -20.49 -11.79
CA GLU A 238 4.07 -20.46 -12.20
C GLU A 238 5.00 -20.98 -11.09
N TRP A 239 4.72 -20.58 -9.84
CA TRP A 239 5.45 -21.10 -8.68
C TRP A 239 5.23 -22.61 -8.48
N LEU A 240 3.99 -23.10 -8.57
CA LEU A 240 3.69 -24.53 -8.42
C LEU A 240 4.35 -25.37 -9.51
N ASP A 241 4.34 -24.90 -10.75
CA ASP A 241 4.99 -25.55 -11.89
C ASP A 241 6.52 -25.55 -11.72
N ALA A 242 7.11 -24.46 -11.24
CA ALA A 242 8.55 -24.41 -10.92
C ALA A 242 8.91 -25.36 -9.75
N VAL A 243 8.09 -25.41 -8.71
CA VAL A 243 8.30 -26.29 -7.55
C VAL A 243 8.17 -27.76 -7.93
N GLY A 244 7.25 -28.11 -8.83
CA GLY A 244 7.09 -29.47 -9.35
C GLY A 244 8.30 -29.96 -10.16
N ASN A 245 9.09 -29.04 -10.71
CA ASN A 245 10.30 -29.34 -11.48
C ASN A 245 11.60 -29.26 -10.65
N MET A 246 11.52 -28.85 -9.37
CA MET A 246 12.67 -28.75 -8.48
C MET A 246 12.94 -30.08 -7.77
N ALA A 247 14.21 -30.39 -7.49
CA ALA A 247 14.54 -31.58 -6.70
C ALA A 247 14.07 -31.45 -5.23
N ASN A 248 13.49 -32.52 -4.69
CA ASN A 248 12.92 -32.56 -3.33
C ASN A 248 13.91 -32.09 -2.25
N ASP A 249 15.18 -32.47 -2.36
CA ASP A 249 16.23 -32.04 -1.42
C ASP A 249 16.41 -30.53 -1.35
N HIS A 250 16.28 -29.82 -2.48
CA HIS A 250 16.40 -28.37 -2.56
C HIS A 250 15.12 -27.66 -2.10
N LEU A 251 13.95 -28.25 -2.36
CA LEU A 251 12.67 -27.82 -1.81
C LEU A 251 12.69 -27.85 -0.28
N GLU A 252 13.17 -28.94 0.31
CA GLU A 252 13.33 -29.09 1.75
C GLU A 252 14.25 -28.02 2.34
N ILE A 253 15.35 -27.68 1.65
CA ILE A 253 16.27 -26.61 2.08
C ILE A 253 15.57 -25.24 2.05
N LEU A 254 14.81 -24.93 0.99
CA LEU A 254 14.07 -23.67 0.90
C LEU A 254 12.97 -23.58 1.96
N THR A 255 12.18 -24.63 2.16
CA THR A 255 11.13 -24.69 3.19
C THR A 255 11.71 -24.60 4.61
N MET A 256 12.86 -25.23 4.87
CA MET A 256 13.59 -25.04 6.13
C MET A 256 14.10 -23.61 6.29
N SER A 257 14.58 -22.99 5.20
CA SER A 257 15.08 -21.61 5.22
C SER A 257 13.99 -20.59 5.57
N ALA A 258 12.72 -20.87 5.20
CA ALA A 258 11.58 -20.03 5.54
C ALA A 258 11.35 -19.95 7.07
N LYS A 259 11.63 -21.03 7.79
CA LYS A 259 11.42 -21.13 9.24
C LYS A 259 12.70 -20.87 10.05
N ALA A 260 13.87 -20.97 9.42
CA ALA A 260 15.15 -20.81 10.08
C ALA A 260 15.41 -19.34 10.43
N SER A 261 15.80 -19.08 11.68
CA SER A 261 16.23 -17.75 12.12
C SER A 261 17.69 -17.45 11.76
N SER A 262 18.46 -18.46 11.33
CA SER A 262 19.86 -18.29 10.93
C SER A 262 20.35 -19.38 9.97
N LEU A 263 21.37 -19.06 9.15
CA LEU A 263 22.04 -20.00 8.24
C LEU A 263 22.63 -21.22 8.98
N LYS A 264 23.02 -21.04 10.25
CA LYS A 264 23.54 -22.10 11.10
C LYS A 264 22.52 -23.23 11.30
N GLN A 265 21.23 -22.89 11.45
CA GLN A 265 20.17 -23.89 11.65
C GLN A 265 19.98 -24.76 10.41
N ILE A 266 20.10 -24.17 9.21
CA ILE A 266 20.03 -24.91 7.94
C ILE A 266 21.17 -25.93 7.86
N GLY A 267 22.41 -25.54 8.20
CA GLY A 267 23.54 -26.45 8.22
C GLY A 267 23.44 -27.54 9.30
N ILE A 268 22.95 -27.20 10.49
CA ILE A 268 22.75 -28.17 11.59
C ILE A 268 21.70 -29.21 11.21
N ALA A 269 20.61 -28.81 10.54
CA ALA A 269 19.56 -29.73 10.10
C ALA A 269 20.08 -30.82 9.13
N ARG A 270 21.13 -30.52 8.36
CA ARG A 270 21.83 -31.48 7.48
C ARG A 270 23.02 -32.18 8.16
N GLY A 271 23.19 -32.03 9.48
CA GLY A 271 24.19 -32.74 10.28
C GLY A 271 25.53 -32.04 10.44
N TYR A 272 25.69 -30.81 9.95
CA TYR A 272 26.94 -30.05 10.09
C TYR A 272 27.05 -29.38 11.47
N LYS A 273 28.28 -29.26 11.99
CA LYS A 273 28.54 -28.72 13.35
C LYS A 273 29.43 -27.48 13.33
N GLY A 274 29.32 -26.65 14.36
CA GLY A 274 30.22 -25.52 14.61
C GLY A 274 30.11 -24.39 13.57
N GLN A 275 31.24 -23.73 13.29
CA GLN A 275 31.33 -22.69 12.25
C GLN A 275 31.05 -23.23 10.84
N TYR A 276 31.43 -24.49 10.58
CA TYR A 276 31.21 -25.14 9.29
C TYR A 276 29.71 -25.26 8.93
N ALA A 277 28.83 -25.35 9.93
CA ALA A 277 27.38 -25.33 9.70
C ALA A 277 26.89 -24.03 9.06
N ILE A 278 27.54 -22.89 9.33
CA ILE A 278 27.15 -21.60 8.73
C ILE A 278 27.52 -21.57 7.24
N GLU A 279 28.74 -22.01 6.91
CA GLU A 279 29.20 -22.07 5.52
C GLU A 279 28.44 -23.12 4.71
N ALA A 280 28.19 -24.29 5.29
CA ALA A 280 27.38 -25.34 4.68
C ALA A 280 25.94 -24.87 4.45
N GLY A 281 25.32 -24.23 5.45
CA GLY A 281 23.98 -23.64 5.31
C GLY A 281 23.90 -22.59 4.20
N ARG A 282 24.93 -21.73 4.07
CA ARG A 282 25.02 -20.76 2.97
C ARG A 282 25.14 -21.45 1.61
N ARG A 283 26.02 -22.44 1.47
CA ARG A 283 26.22 -23.18 0.20
C ARG A 283 24.95 -23.93 -0.22
N LEU A 284 24.29 -24.58 0.73
CA LEU A 284 23.03 -25.30 0.48
C LEU A 284 21.92 -24.35 0.02
N LEU A 285 21.80 -23.18 0.64
CA LEU A 285 20.80 -22.19 0.25
C LEU A 285 21.07 -21.62 -1.15
N VAL A 286 22.33 -21.32 -1.47
CA VAL A 286 22.72 -20.85 -2.81
C VAL A 286 22.42 -21.91 -3.86
N ALA A 287 22.80 -23.16 -3.63
CA ALA A 287 22.52 -24.26 -4.56
C ALA A 287 21.01 -24.49 -4.76
N ALA A 288 20.21 -24.38 -3.69
CA ALA A 288 18.75 -24.49 -3.79
C ALA A 288 18.12 -23.31 -4.56
N ASN A 289 18.63 -22.10 -4.38
CA ASN A 289 18.19 -20.92 -5.12
C ASN A 289 18.57 -20.98 -6.60
N ASP A 290 19.77 -21.46 -6.94
CA ASP A 290 20.19 -21.65 -8.33
C ASP A 290 19.31 -22.69 -9.05
N ASN A 291 18.97 -23.78 -8.36
CA ASN A 291 18.02 -24.78 -8.87
C ASN A 291 16.61 -24.20 -9.05
N PHE A 292 16.13 -23.42 -8.07
CA PHE A 292 14.84 -22.73 -8.16
C PHE A 292 14.78 -21.76 -9.36
N GLN A 293 15.85 -20.99 -9.61
CA GLN A 293 15.91 -20.12 -10.78
C GLN A 293 15.87 -20.89 -12.10
N GLN A 294 16.60 -21.99 -12.20
CA GLN A 294 16.55 -22.87 -13.39
C GLN A 294 15.15 -23.46 -13.58
N ALA A 295 14.48 -23.88 -12.50
CA ALA A 295 13.12 -24.40 -12.57
C ALA A 295 12.10 -23.34 -13.00
N MET A 296 12.25 -22.09 -12.54
CA MET A 296 11.44 -20.94 -13.00
C MET A 296 11.68 -20.64 -14.48
N GLU A 297 12.93 -20.69 -14.96
CA GLU A 297 13.26 -20.50 -16.38
C GLU A 297 12.62 -21.59 -17.26
N LEU A 298 12.66 -22.85 -16.82
CA LEU A 298 12.01 -23.97 -17.51
C LEU A 298 10.48 -23.82 -17.54
N ALA A 299 9.87 -23.40 -16.43
CA ALA A 299 8.43 -23.14 -16.37
C ALA A 299 8.01 -22.01 -17.32
N ASN A 300 8.80 -20.94 -17.42
CA ASN A 300 8.58 -19.85 -18.36
C ASN A 300 8.71 -20.32 -19.82
N TYR A 301 9.71 -21.16 -20.13
CA TYR A 301 9.88 -21.72 -21.48
C TYR A 301 8.73 -22.63 -21.89
N ALA A 302 8.17 -23.40 -20.96
CA ALA A 302 6.99 -24.23 -21.21
C ALA A 302 5.71 -23.41 -21.49
N LYS A 303 5.63 -22.17 -20.99
CA LYS A 303 4.52 -21.23 -21.23
C LYS A 303 4.55 -20.66 -22.65
N ASP A 304 5.73 -20.42 -23.23
CA ASP A 304 5.94 -19.83 -24.56
C ASP A 304 6.77 -20.74 -25.49
N PRO A 305 6.20 -21.83 -26.08
CA PRO A 305 6.93 -22.76 -26.93
C PRO A 305 7.34 -22.19 -28.32
N LYS A 306 7.09 -20.91 -28.60
CA LYS A 306 7.30 -20.27 -29.92
C LYS A 306 8.69 -19.65 -30.10
N THR A 307 9.74 -20.30 -29.60
CA THR A 307 11.13 -19.96 -29.95
C THR A 307 11.89 -21.21 -30.34
N THR A 308 11.57 -21.73 -31.53
CA THR A 308 12.49 -22.46 -32.42
C THR A 308 12.21 -22.05 -33.86
#